data_AF-A0A9P4NHH1-F1
#
_entry.id   AF-A0A9P4NHH1-F1
#
_cell.length_a   1.000
_cell.length_b   1.000
_cell.length_c   1.000
_cell.angle_alpha   90.00
_cell.angle_beta   90.00
_cell.angle_gamma   90.00
#
_symmetry.space_group_name_H-M   'P 1'
#
loop_
_entity.id
_entity.type
_entity.pdbx_description
1 polymer ?
#
loop_
_entity_poly.entity_id
_entity_poly.type
_entity_poly.pdbx_seq_one_letter_code
_entity_poly.pdbx_strand_id
1 'polypeptide(L)'
;MQFEEGGERIKDLKLILERVASVTTLFDDDGISLRFMNATYPPNLVENIRSEQQIDQLMRNVQFKGLTPMGTELRSKVIDGIVIPKVRSGQYRKPTLVIIITDGQPAGEAPSTVNETIKYAAQEVGRQFGPGGIAFQFAQVGNDLKAREFLGKLDEDPVVGRIIDCTSNFENESEEMQRQGVNLTPELWLVKLLLGAIDSTYDRKDEKQGGQAQGQYPPQQGYGGAPPQQYGQQPGYPPQGQQQGYPPQGQPQYGAPPPQQYGQQQRPPQQGGYPPQQGGYGAPAPPRY
;
A
#
# COMPACT_ATOMS: atom_id res chain seq x y z
N MET A 1 -2.97 13.45 20.25
CA MET A 1 -3.79 12.28 20.59
C MET A 1 -4.47 12.27 22.00
N GLN A 2 -3.77 12.21 23.16
CA GLN A 2 -4.43 11.92 24.46
C GLN A 2 -5.40 13.01 25.00
N PHE A 3 -5.18 14.28 24.68
CA PHE A 3 -5.96 15.41 25.20
C PHE A 3 -6.60 16.26 24.10
N GLU A 4 -6.50 15.83 22.85
CA GLU A 4 -6.99 16.57 21.69
C GLU A 4 -8.38 16.07 21.31
N GLU A 5 -9.23 17.00 20.87
CA GLU A 5 -10.61 16.73 20.42
C GLU A 5 -11.46 15.94 21.44
N GLY A 6 -11.27 16.17 22.75
CA GLY A 6 -12.07 15.49 23.78
C GLY A 6 -11.90 13.96 23.82
N GLY A 7 -10.84 13.42 23.19
CA GLY A 7 -10.57 11.99 23.12
C GLY A 7 -11.22 11.28 21.93
N GLU A 8 -11.91 11.98 21.03
CA GLU A 8 -12.53 11.39 19.82
C GLU A 8 -11.49 10.67 18.96
N ARG A 9 -10.30 11.24 18.75
CA ARG A 9 -9.19 10.59 18.01
C ARG A 9 -8.86 9.18 18.49
N ILE A 10 -8.89 8.97 19.81
CA ILE A 10 -8.61 7.66 20.41
C ILE A 10 -9.79 6.71 20.18
N LYS A 11 -11.03 7.21 20.21
CA LYS A 11 -12.22 6.40 19.93
C LYS A 11 -12.22 5.95 18.47
N ASP A 12 -11.93 6.84 17.54
CA ASP A 12 -11.85 6.52 16.11
C ASP A 12 -10.76 5.49 15.83
N LEU A 13 -9.56 5.69 16.41
CA LEU A 13 -8.47 4.73 16.29
C LEU A 13 -8.88 3.35 16.82
N LYS A 14 -9.53 3.30 17.98
CA LYS A 14 -10.02 2.03 18.56
C LYS A 14 -11.07 1.38 17.66
N LEU A 15 -12.01 2.16 17.14
CA LEU A 15 -13.05 1.68 16.24
C LEU A 15 -12.43 1.08 14.98
N ILE A 16 -11.47 1.76 14.34
CA ILE A 16 -10.76 1.24 13.17
C ILE A 16 -10.07 -0.09 13.54
N LEU A 17 -9.32 -0.14 14.65
CA LEU A 17 -8.61 -1.35 15.06
C LEU A 17 -9.55 -2.54 15.34
N GLU A 18 -10.66 -2.31 16.04
CA GLU A 18 -11.68 -3.33 16.33
C GLU A 18 -12.28 -3.88 15.04
N ARG A 19 -12.63 -3.00 14.10
CA ARG A 19 -13.21 -3.38 12.80
C ARG A 19 -12.21 -4.09 11.90
N VAL A 20 -10.97 -3.61 11.83
CA VAL A 20 -9.87 -4.27 11.12
C VAL A 20 -9.70 -5.68 11.68
N ALA A 21 -9.57 -5.85 13.00
CA ALA A 21 -9.43 -7.17 13.62
C ALA A 21 -10.62 -8.10 13.33
N SER A 22 -11.85 -7.57 13.40
CA SER A 22 -13.06 -8.36 13.11
C SER A 22 -13.15 -8.79 11.64
N VAL A 23 -12.76 -7.95 10.68
CA VAL A 23 -12.88 -8.27 9.25
C VAL A 23 -11.71 -9.13 8.79
N THR A 24 -10.47 -8.79 9.19
CA THR A 24 -9.27 -9.53 8.77
C THR A 24 -9.29 -10.97 9.23
N THR A 25 -9.86 -11.28 10.39
CA THR A 25 -10.00 -12.67 10.89
C THR A 25 -10.93 -13.55 10.05
N LEU A 26 -11.69 -12.97 9.11
CA LEU A 26 -12.43 -13.74 8.10
C LEU A 26 -11.53 -14.27 6.98
N PHE A 27 -10.35 -13.66 6.78
CA PHE A 27 -9.41 -13.96 5.70
C PHE A 27 -8.06 -14.48 6.22
N ASP A 28 -7.70 -14.10 7.46
CA ASP A 28 -6.41 -14.33 8.07
C ASP A 28 -6.54 -15.24 9.29
N ASP A 29 -6.33 -16.54 9.08
CA ASP A 29 -6.37 -17.56 10.15
C ASP A 29 -5.35 -17.30 11.26
N ASP A 30 -4.26 -16.58 10.96
CA ASP A 30 -3.22 -16.22 11.92
C ASP A 30 -3.58 -14.97 12.75
N GLY A 31 -4.54 -14.15 12.30
CA GLY A 31 -4.88 -12.86 12.91
C GLY A 31 -3.95 -11.73 12.45
N ILE A 32 -4.01 -10.59 13.15
CA ILE A 32 -3.21 -9.40 12.83
C ILE A 32 -2.06 -9.16 13.81
N SER A 33 -1.05 -8.45 13.32
CA SER A 33 0.06 -7.92 14.12
C SER A 33 -0.11 -6.41 14.29
N LEU A 34 0.08 -5.89 15.50
CA LEU A 34 0.07 -4.46 15.77
C LEU A 34 1.48 -3.94 16.09
N ARG A 35 1.76 -2.72 15.65
CA ARG A 35 2.97 -1.98 16.01
C ARG A 35 2.57 -0.55 16.37
N PHE A 36 3.22 -0.03 17.41
CA PHE A 36 3.03 1.35 17.85
C PHE A 36 4.28 2.14 17.49
N MET A 37 4.12 3.35 16.97
CA MET A 37 5.27 4.18 16.61
C MET A 37 6.09 4.52 17.87
N ASN A 38 5.42 5.00 18.92
CA ASN A 38 6.09 5.52 20.13
C ASN A 38 6.33 4.50 21.24
N ALA A 39 5.97 3.24 21.03
CA ALA A 39 6.04 2.23 22.08
C ALA A 39 6.33 0.84 21.51
N THR A 40 6.83 -0.03 22.39
CA THR A 40 6.99 -1.45 22.11
C THR A 40 6.29 -2.22 23.22
N TYR A 41 5.47 -3.19 22.84
CA TYR A 41 4.74 -4.04 23.77
C TYR A 41 5.20 -5.49 23.62
N PRO A 42 5.03 -6.33 24.66
CA PRO A 42 5.33 -7.75 24.60
C PRO A 42 4.65 -8.45 23.40
N PRO A 43 5.34 -9.34 22.66
CA PRO A 43 4.78 -9.98 21.46
C PRO A 43 3.44 -10.67 21.68
N ASN A 44 3.19 -11.26 22.85
CA ASN A 44 1.92 -11.93 23.16
C ASN A 44 0.71 -10.98 23.25
N LEU A 45 0.93 -9.66 23.27
CA LEU A 45 -0.13 -8.65 23.26
C LEU A 45 -0.34 -8.02 21.88
N VAL A 46 0.62 -8.17 20.96
CA VAL A 46 0.63 -7.46 19.66
C VAL A 46 0.76 -8.37 18.44
N GLU A 47 0.68 -9.68 18.65
CA GLU A 47 0.71 -10.70 17.60
C GLU A 47 -0.51 -11.61 17.70
N ASN A 48 -0.92 -12.16 16.56
CA ASN A 48 -2.05 -13.09 16.44
C ASN A 48 -3.33 -12.56 17.10
N ILE A 49 -3.60 -11.27 16.93
CA ILE A 49 -4.82 -10.64 17.44
C ILE A 49 -5.98 -11.05 16.54
N ARG A 50 -7.05 -11.58 17.15
CA ARG A 50 -8.19 -12.15 16.43
C ARG A 50 -9.54 -11.68 16.94
N SER A 51 -9.56 -10.72 17.87
CA SER A 51 -10.80 -10.32 18.53
C SER A 51 -10.73 -8.88 19.03
N GLU A 52 -11.89 -8.24 19.05
CA GLU A 52 -12.06 -6.90 19.61
C GLU A 52 -11.68 -6.86 21.10
N GLN A 53 -11.91 -7.95 21.85
CA GLN A 53 -11.55 -8.03 23.27
C GLN A 53 -10.03 -7.95 23.49
N GLN A 54 -9.22 -8.57 22.61
CA GLN A 54 -7.76 -8.45 22.67
C GLN A 54 -7.30 -7.02 22.37
N ILE A 55 -7.95 -6.35 21.41
CA ILE A 55 -7.71 -4.93 21.14
C ILE A 55 -8.02 -4.10 22.37
N ASP A 56 -9.21 -4.21 22.96
CA ASP A 56 -9.58 -3.44 24.15
C ASP A 56 -8.60 -3.65 25.32
N GLN A 57 -8.19 -4.89 25.59
CA GLN A 57 -7.20 -5.21 26.62
C GLN A 57 -5.84 -4.55 26.37
N LEU A 58 -5.36 -4.59 25.13
CA LEU A 58 -4.13 -3.91 24.74
C LEU A 58 -4.27 -2.40 24.93
N MET A 59 -5.35 -1.82 24.40
CA MET A 59 -5.58 -0.38 24.36
C MET A 59 -5.75 0.27 25.75
N ARG A 60 -6.16 -0.48 26.78
CA ARG A 60 -6.19 0.00 28.18
C ARG A 60 -4.80 0.34 28.73
N ASN A 61 -3.76 -0.27 28.18
CA ASN A 61 -2.37 -0.09 28.64
C ASN A 61 -1.56 0.83 27.70
N VAL A 62 -2.18 1.32 26.63
CA VAL A 62 -1.50 2.17 25.64
C VAL A 62 -1.35 3.59 26.16
N GLN A 63 -0.15 4.15 26.02
CA GLN A 63 0.13 5.55 26.31
C GLN A 63 0.25 6.33 25.00
N PHE A 64 -0.66 7.26 24.78
CA PHE A 64 -0.73 8.05 23.55
C PHE A 64 0.08 9.34 23.69
N LYS A 65 1.40 9.20 23.67
CA LYS A 65 2.37 10.30 23.82
C LYS A 65 3.57 10.09 22.90
N GLY A 66 4.30 11.17 22.62
CA GLY A 66 5.50 11.14 21.79
C GLY A 66 5.34 11.90 20.47
N LEU A 67 6.39 11.86 19.66
CA LEU A 67 6.37 12.40 18.29
C LEU A 67 5.70 11.38 17.34
N THR A 68 5.75 11.62 16.04
CA THR A 68 5.20 10.70 15.03
C THR A 68 6.33 10.25 14.10
N PRO A 69 7.28 9.40 14.55
CA PRO A 69 8.39 8.90 13.72
C PRO A 69 7.89 7.82 12.74
N MET A 70 6.94 8.19 11.88
CA MET A 70 6.14 7.30 11.06
C MET A 70 6.97 6.42 10.12
N GLY A 71 7.84 7.02 9.31
CA GLY A 71 8.63 6.31 8.31
C GLY A 71 9.67 5.41 8.96
N THR A 72 10.38 5.93 9.96
CA THR A 72 11.41 5.23 10.72
C THR A 72 10.84 4.00 11.42
N GLU A 73 9.71 4.14 12.10
CA GLU A 73 9.09 3.04 12.83
C GLU A 73 8.37 2.07 11.90
N LEU A 74 7.76 2.55 10.81
CA LEU A 74 7.24 1.68 9.74
C LEU A 74 8.36 0.79 9.20
N ARG A 75 9.53 1.39 8.88
CA ARG A 75 10.68 0.66 8.38
C ARG A 75 11.18 -0.37 9.38
N SER A 76 11.46 0.07 10.61
CA SER A 76 12.07 -0.76 11.65
C SER A 76 11.13 -1.88 12.14
N LYS A 77 9.90 -1.54 12.52
CA LYS A 77 9.01 -2.45 13.25
C LYS A 77 8.14 -3.32 12.36
N VAL A 78 7.87 -2.89 11.11
CA VAL A 78 6.98 -3.60 10.19
C VAL A 78 7.76 -4.15 9.01
N ILE A 79 8.43 -3.29 8.23
CA ILE A 79 9.08 -3.72 6.99
C ILE A 79 10.26 -4.65 7.29
N ASP A 80 11.27 -4.15 8.01
CA ASP A 80 12.46 -4.93 8.35
C ASP A 80 12.17 -5.91 9.50
N GLY A 81 11.22 -5.59 10.38
CA GLY A 81 10.86 -6.42 11.53
C GLY A 81 9.96 -7.63 11.21
N ILE A 82 9.18 -7.58 10.13
CA ILE A 82 8.17 -8.62 9.81
C ILE A 82 8.24 -9.03 8.34
N VAL A 83 8.10 -8.07 7.42
CA VAL A 83 7.89 -8.35 5.99
C VAL A 83 9.15 -8.93 5.35
N ILE A 84 10.26 -8.21 5.40
CA ILE A 84 11.52 -8.58 4.73
C ILE A 84 12.08 -9.92 5.25
N PRO A 85 12.09 -10.21 6.57
CA PRO A 85 12.49 -11.52 7.05
C PRO A 85 11.67 -12.66 6.45
N LYS A 86 10.34 -12.51 6.38
CA LYS A 86 9.43 -13.50 5.77
C LYS A 86 9.70 -13.67 4.27
N VAL A 87 9.95 -12.57 3.54
CA VAL A 87 10.29 -12.61 2.10
C VAL A 87 11.59 -13.37 1.88
N ARG A 88 12.63 -13.06 2.67
CA ARG A 88 13.95 -13.68 2.52
C ARG A 88 13.99 -15.14 2.94
N SER A 89 13.20 -15.53 3.93
CA SER A 89 13.11 -16.92 4.40
C SER A 89 12.16 -17.81 3.60
N GLY A 90 11.48 -17.27 2.58
CA GLY A 90 10.46 -17.99 1.81
C GLY A 90 9.18 -18.27 2.61
N GLN A 91 8.94 -17.52 3.70
CA GLN A 91 7.77 -17.64 4.56
C GLN A 91 6.68 -16.60 4.24
N TYR A 92 6.91 -15.73 3.26
CA TYR A 92 5.94 -14.76 2.78
C TYR A 92 4.93 -15.44 1.85
N ARG A 93 3.76 -15.82 2.39
CA ARG A 93 2.78 -16.69 1.71
C ARG A 93 1.61 -15.95 1.08
N LYS A 94 1.32 -14.73 1.54
CA LYS A 94 0.21 -13.89 1.09
C LYS A 94 0.67 -12.44 1.01
N PRO A 95 0.10 -11.63 0.10
CA PRO A 95 0.31 -10.19 0.12
C PRO A 95 -0.03 -9.59 1.48
N THR A 96 0.70 -8.54 1.87
CA THR A 96 0.44 -7.83 3.14
C THR A 96 -0.17 -6.47 2.87
N LEU A 97 -1.30 -6.20 3.53
CA LEU A 97 -1.80 -4.84 3.70
C LEU A 97 -1.23 -4.28 5.01
N VAL A 98 -0.54 -3.14 4.93
CA VAL A 98 -0.09 -2.40 6.11
C VAL A 98 -1.03 -1.21 6.31
N ILE A 99 -1.77 -1.19 7.43
CA ILE A 99 -2.66 -0.07 7.78
C ILE A 99 -1.95 0.81 8.81
N ILE A 100 -1.74 2.08 8.46
CA ILE A 100 -1.14 3.12 9.31
C ILE A 100 -2.25 4.06 9.75
N ILE A 101 -2.54 4.07 11.05
CA ILE A 101 -3.52 4.98 11.65
C ILE A 101 -2.76 6.12 12.34
N THR A 102 -3.07 7.36 12.01
CA THR A 102 -2.37 8.54 12.56
C THR A 102 -3.29 9.74 12.73
N ASP A 103 -3.03 10.56 13.76
CA ASP A 103 -3.67 11.86 13.96
C ASP A 103 -2.75 13.05 13.61
N GLY A 104 -1.58 12.77 13.03
CA GLY A 104 -0.54 13.76 12.79
C GLY A 104 0.36 13.41 11.61
N GLN A 105 1.03 14.45 11.09
CA GLN A 105 2.12 14.28 10.12
C GLN A 105 3.37 13.66 10.78
N PRO A 106 4.31 13.10 9.99
CA PRO A 106 5.61 12.67 10.46
C PRO A 106 6.37 13.76 11.24
N ALA A 107 7.04 13.38 12.33
CA ALA A 107 7.83 14.27 13.16
C ALA A 107 9.03 13.56 13.79
N GLY A 108 10.17 14.26 13.87
CA GLY A 108 11.42 13.71 14.41
C GLY A 108 12.25 12.91 13.42
N GLU A 109 11.94 12.99 12.13
CA GLU A 109 12.63 12.31 11.02
C GLU A 109 12.70 13.19 9.76
N ALA A 110 13.39 12.73 8.72
CA ALA A 110 13.46 13.45 7.46
C ALA A 110 12.10 13.38 6.70
N PRO A 111 11.67 14.44 6.00
CA PRO A 111 10.38 14.44 5.29
C PRO A 111 10.23 13.32 4.25
N SER A 112 11.33 12.82 3.69
CA SER A 112 11.33 11.77 2.68
C SER A 112 11.26 10.34 3.24
N THR A 113 11.42 10.16 4.56
CA THR A 113 11.60 8.83 5.18
C THR A 113 10.41 7.91 4.95
N VAL A 114 9.18 8.44 4.95
CA VAL A 114 7.96 7.65 4.65
C VAL A 114 7.98 7.16 3.19
N ASN A 115 8.18 8.05 2.22
CA ASN A 115 8.22 7.69 0.79
C ASN A 115 9.35 6.70 0.49
N GLU A 116 10.54 6.90 1.07
CA GLU A 116 11.69 6.01 0.92
C GLU A 116 11.38 4.60 1.48
N THR A 117 10.70 4.53 2.62
CA THR A 117 10.31 3.27 3.26
C THR A 117 9.31 2.49 2.41
N ILE A 118 8.29 3.16 1.86
CA ILE A 118 7.29 2.54 0.98
C ILE A 118 7.96 2.02 -0.30
N LYS A 119 8.79 2.86 -0.95
CA LYS A 119 9.53 2.48 -2.17
C LYS A 119 10.43 1.28 -1.92
N TYR A 120 11.16 1.28 -0.80
CA TYR A 120 12.01 0.16 -0.41
C TYR A 120 11.21 -1.13 -0.24
N ALA A 121 10.11 -1.09 0.51
CA ALA A 121 9.27 -2.25 0.76
C ALA A 121 8.67 -2.83 -0.53
N ALA A 122 8.09 -1.95 -1.36
CA ALA A 122 7.52 -2.33 -2.65
C ALA A 122 8.57 -2.95 -3.59
N GLN A 123 9.79 -2.41 -3.60
CA GLN A 123 10.88 -2.96 -4.40
C GLN A 123 11.32 -4.34 -3.90
N GLU A 124 11.55 -4.52 -2.61
CA GLU A 124 12.04 -5.78 -2.07
C GLU A 124 11.01 -6.90 -2.18
N VAL A 125 9.73 -6.62 -1.88
CA VAL A 125 8.63 -7.58 -2.03
C VAL A 125 8.35 -7.85 -3.51
N GLY A 126 8.30 -6.79 -4.33
CA GLY A 126 7.94 -6.88 -5.74
C GLY A 126 8.91 -7.69 -6.60
N ARG A 127 10.18 -7.82 -6.19
CA ARG A 127 11.16 -8.72 -6.86
C ARG A 127 10.71 -10.18 -6.92
N GLN A 128 9.97 -10.65 -5.92
CA GLN A 128 9.52 -12.04 -5.84
C GLN A 128 8.02 -12.19 -6.07
N PHE A 129 7.22 -11.20 -5.65
CA PHE A 129 5.76 -11.28 -5.63
C PHE A 129 5.06 -10.35 -6.64
N GLY A 130 5.83 -9.55 -7.39
CA GLY A 130 5.29 -8.60 -8.36
C GLY A 130 4.63 -7.37 -7.73
N PRO A 131 4.08 -6.47 -8.56
CA PRO A 131 3.29 -5.35 -8.07
C PRO A 131 2.06 -5.87 -7.31
N GLY A 132 1.77 -5.29 -6.14
CA GLY A 132 0.67 -5.73 -5.26
C GLY A 132 1.05 -6.80 -4.24
N GLY A 133 2.32 -7.23 -4.18
CA GLY A 133 2.79 -8.10 -3.09
C GLY A 133 2.72 -7.43 -1.71
N ILE A 134 2.72 -6.10 -1.65
CA ILE A 134 2.48 -5.29 -0.46
C ILE A 134 1.72 -4.02 -0.85
N ALA A 135 0.79 -3.60 0.01
CA ALA A 135 0.04 -2.35 -0.13
C ALA A 135 -0.01 -1.60 1.21
N PHE A 136 -0.23 -0.29 1.17
CA PHE A 136 -0.28 0.55 2.36
C PHE A 136 -1.57 1.38 2.41
N GLN A 137 -2.29 1.29 3.51
CA GLN A 137 -3.40 2.18 3.81
C GLN A 137 -2.96 3.21 4.84
N PHE A 138 -3.16 4.49 4.58
CA PHE A 138 -3.11 5.53 5.58
C PHE A 138 -4.53 5.92 5.99
N ALA A 139 -4.80 5.88 7.28
CA ALA A 139 -6.07 6.26 7.86
C ALA A 139 -5.84 7.43 8.83
N GLN A 140 -6.39 8.60 8.48
CA GLN A 140 -6.37 9.74 9.38
C GLN A 140 -7.47 9.61 10.43
N VAL A 141 -7.12 9.86 11.69
CA VAL A 141 -8.09 10.10 12.77
C VAL A 141 -7.97 11.53 13.27
N GLY A 142 -9.10 12.14 13.63
CA GLY A 142 -9.17 13.56 13.97
C GLY A 142 -8.95 14.52 12.80
N ASN A 143 -8.91 15.81 13.11
CA ASN A 143 -9.00 16.90 12.14
C ASN A 143 -7.69 17.67 11.90
N ASP A 144 -6.54 17.09 12.23
CA ASP A 144 -5.25 17.76 12.04
C ASP A 144 -5.00 18.09 10.56
N LEU A 145 -4.88 19.39 10.27
CA LEU A 145 -4.73 19.88 8.89
C LEU A 145 -3.37 19.50 8.29
N LYS A 146 -2.32 19.39 9.12
CA LYS A 146 -0.97 19.03 8.63
C LYS A 146 -0.90 17.55 8.27
N ALA A 147 -1.54 16.68 9.05
CA ALA A 147 -1.74 15.28 8.72
C ALA A 147 -2.42 15.16 7.37
N ARG A 148 -3.54 15.88 7.18
CA ARG A 148 -4.29 15.90 5.93
C ARG A 148 -3.44 16.35 4.74
N GLU A 149 -2.72 17.47 4.88
CA GLU A 149 -1.84 17.98 3.82
C GLU A 149 -0.71 16.99 3.49
N PHE A 150 -0.12 16.35 4.51
CA PHE A 150 0.91 15.34 4.32
C PHE A 150 0.38 14.11 3.55
N LEU A 151 -0.78 13.58 3.96
CA LEU A 151 -1.39 12.42 3.32
C LEU A 151 -1.80 12.72 1.88
N GLY A 152 -2.38 13.89 1.61
CA GLY A 152 -2.69 14.31 0.23
C GLY A 152 -1.44 14.37 -0.66
N LYS A 153 -0.31 14.89 -0.15
CA LYS A 153 0.96 14.87 -0.91
C LYS A 153 1.50 13.47 -1.14
N LEU A 154 1.28 12.55 -0.20
CA LEU A 154 1.72 11.17 -0.31
C LEU A 154 0.93 10.41 -1.37
N ASP A 155 -0.38 10.68 -1.42
CA ASP A 155 -1.34 10.12 -2.37
C ASP A 155 -1.11 10.64 -3.79
N GLU A 156 -0.82 11.94 -3.95
CA GLU A 156 -0.50 12.58 -5.23
C GLU A 156 0.92 12.24 -5.77
N ASP A 157 1.78 11.56 -4.99
CA ASP A 157 3.13 11.20 -5.44
C ASP A 157 3.04 10.21 -6.61
N PRO A 158 3.67 10.49 -7.77
CA PRO A 158 3.49 9.71 -8.99
C PRO A 158 4.02 8.27 -8.91
N VAL A 159 4.85 7.97 -7.90
CA VAL A 159 5.41 6.65 -7.65
C VAL A 159 4.73 5.99 -6.46
N VAL A 160 4.60 6.71 -5.33
CA VAL A 160 4.07 6.16 -4.07
C VAL A 160 2.56 6.04 -4.11
N GLY A 161 1.84 7.01 -4.67
CA GLY A 161 0.37 7.00 -4.77
C GLY A 161 -0.20 5.76 -5.45
N ARG A 162 0.57 5.11 -6.33
CA ARG A 162 0.16 3.86 -6.99
C ARG A 162 0.24 2.61 -6.11
N ILE A 163 0.80 2.74 -4.90
CA ILE A 163 1.12 1.65 -3.98
C ILE A 163 0.33 1.83 -2.67
N ILE A 164 -0.25 3.00 -2.47
CA ILE A 164 -0.92 3.39 -1.24
C ILE A 164 -2.36 3.80 -1.50
N ASP A 165 -3.12 3.94 -0.43
CA ASP A 165 -4.36 4.70 -0.39
C ASP A 165 -4.38 5.54 0.90
N CYS A 166 -5.08 6.67 0.87
CA CYS A 166 -5.25 7.60 1.97
C CYS A 166 -6.74 7.83 2.24
N THR A 167 -7.24 7.38 3.38
CA THR A 167 -8.61 7.65 3.83
C THR A 167 -8.59 8.71 4.94
N SER A 168 -9.31 9.82 4.72
CA SER A 168 -9.51 10.86 5.74
C SER A 168 -10.43 10.37 6.86
N ASN A 169 -10.53 11.13 7.96
CA ASN A 169 -11.54 10.85 8.99
C ASN A 169 -12.96 10.92 8.39
N PHE A 170 -13.90 10.23 9.04
CA PHE A 170 -15.26 10.03 8.53
C PHE A 170 -15.96 11.34 8.17
N GLU A 171 -15.84 12.38 8.99
CA GLU A 171 -16.52 13.66 8.75
C GLU A 171 -16.04 14.33 7.46
N ASN A 172 -14.71 14.40 7.25
CA ASN A 172 -14.15 15.01 6.05
C ASN A 172 -14.51 14.21 4.81
N GLU A 173 -14.39 12.89 4.88
CA GLU A 173 -14.72 11.99 3.77
C GLU A 173 -16.22 12.09 3.42
N SER A 174 -17.08 12.14 4.43
CA SER A 174 -18.52 12.29 4.26
C SER A 174 -18.87 13.63 3.62
N GLU A 175 -18.22 14.73 4.02
CA GLU A 175 -18.43 16.04 3.39
C GLU A 175 -18.01 16.04 1.91
N GLU A 176 -16.90 15.39 1.58
CA GLU A 176 -16.40 15.29 0.21
C GLU A 176 -17.31 14.45 -0.68
N MET A 177 -17.73 13.27 -0.21
CA MET A 177 -18.65 12.41 -0.94
C MET A 177 -20.04 13.03 -1.06
N GLN A 178 -20.51 13.76 -0.04
CA GLN A 178 -21.79 14.46 -0.10
C GLN A 178 -21.79 15.55 -1.17
N ARG A 179 -20.66 16.26 -1.38
CA ARG A 179 -20.51 17.21 -2.50
C ARG A 179 -20.60 16.53 -3.86
N GLN A 180 -20.33 15.22 -3.92
CA GLN A 180 -20.49 14.39 -5.11
C GLN A 180 -21.86 13.69 -5.17
N GLY A 181 -22.77 13.97 -4.23
CA GLY A 181 -24.11 13.39 -4.15
C GLY A 181 -24.16 11.97 -3.57
N VAL A 182 -23.09 11.52 -2.93
CA VAL A 182 -23.01 10.20 -2.30
C VAL A 182 -23.10 10.35 -0.79
N ASN A 183 -24.02 9.60 -0.16
CA ASN A 183 -24.09 9.51 1.28
C ASN A 183 -23.12 8.43 1.78
N LEU A 184 -22.07 8.85 2.49
CA LEU A 184 -21.11 7.93 3.07
C LEU A 184 -21.64 7.36 4.39
N THR A 185 -21.79 6.04 4.47
CA THR A 185 -22.08 5.37 5.73
C THR A 185 -20.78 4.96 6.42
N PRO A 186 -20.76 4.80 7.76
CA PRO A 186 -19.58 4.30 8.47
C PRO A 186 -19.08 2.96 7.95
N GLU A 187 -19.99 2.06 7.54
CA GLU A 187 -19.63 0.77 6.95
C GLU A 187 -18.93 0.95 5.61
N LEU A 188 -19.44 1.86 4.76
CA LEU A 188 -18.81 2.15 3.47
C LEU A 188 -17.44 2.82 3.65
N TRP A 189 -17.30 3.70 4.65
CA TRP A 189 -16.00 4.30 5.01
C TRP A 189 -14.99 3.25 5.47
N LEU A 190 -15.41 2.29 6.30
CA LEU A 190 -14.55 1.16 6.70
C LEU A 190 -14.18 0.27 5.51
N VAL A 191 -15.10 0.05 4.57
CA VAL A 191 -14.82 -0.70 3.34
C VAL A 191 -13.79 0.04 2.47
N LYS A 192 -13.91 1.37 2.34
CA LYS A 192 -12.86 2.19 1.68
C LYS A 192 -11.51 1.99 2.36
N LEU A 193 -11.45 2.17 3.68
CA LEU A 193 -10.22 1.99 4.47
C LEU A 193 -9.60 0.59 4.32
N LEU A 194 -10.39 -0.47 4.22
CA LEU A 194 -9.88 -1.84 4.14
C LEU A 194 -9.50 -2.28 2.73
N LEU A 195 -10.15 -1.72 1.70
CA LEU A 195 -10.02 -2.19 0.33
C LEU A 195 -9.38 -1.17 -0.62
N GLY A 196 -9.31 0.11 -0.29
CA GLY A 196 -8.82 1.17 -1.17
C GLY A 196 -7.41 0.88 -1.69
N ALA A 197 -6.49 0.58 -0.78
CA ALA A 197 -5.10 0.21 -1.12
C ALA A 197 -4.97 -1.12 -1.90
N ILE A 198 -6.01 -1.97 -1.93
CA ILE A 198 -5.99 -3.30 -2.57
C ILE A 198 -6.71 -3.28 -3.92
N ASP A 199 -7.83 -2.59 -4.01
CA ASP A 199 -8.72 -2.53 -5.16
C ASP A 199 -9.12 -1.08 -5.46
N SER A 200 -8.55 -0.56 -6.53
CA SER A 200 -8.79 0.77 -7.07
C SER A 200 -10.28 1.15 -7.29
N THR A 201 -11.22 0.20 -7.32
CA THR A 201 -12.66 0.53 -7.39
C THR A 201 -13.23 1.07 -6.09
N TYR A 202 -12.55 0.83 -4.97
CA TYR A 202 -12.90 1.36 -3.64
C TYR A 202 -12.17 2.66 -3.32
N ASP A 203 -10.99 2.84 -3.90
CA ASP A 203 -10.22 4.08 -3.98
C ASP A 203 -10.98 5.14 -4.79
N ARG A 204 -11.16 4.94 -6.11
CA ARG A 204 -11.81 5.85 -7.12
C ARG A 204 -13.24 6.37 -6.83
N LYS A 205 -13.83 6.09 -5.67
CA LYS A 205 -15.11 6.67 -5.25
C LYS A 205 -14.99 8.13 -4.79
N ASP A 206 -13.77 8.65 -4.60
CA ASP A 206 -13.47 10.07 -4.34
C ASP A 206 -12.80 10.77 -5.55
N GLU A 207 -12.00 10.06 -6.34
CA GLU A 207 -11.30 10.61 -7.50
C GLU A 207 -12.27 10.94 -8.63
N LYS A 208 -12.27 12.21 -9.07
CA LYS A 208 -13.00 12.63 -10.27
C LYS A 208 -12.58 11.74 -11.45
N GLN A 209 -13.56 11.34 -12.27
CA GLN A 209 -13.36 10.79 -13.62
C GLN A 209 -12.52 11.78 -14.46
N GLY A 210 -11.20 11.73 -14.34
CA GLY A 210 -10.30 12.73 -14.93
C GLY A 210 -8.85 12.26 -15.10
N GLY A 211 -8.43 11.21 -14.40
CA GLY A 211 -7.16 10.53 -14.65
C GLY A 211 -7.30 9.44 -15.71
N GLN A 212 -6.91 9.72 -16.95
CA GLN A 212 -6.76 8.69 -17.98
C GLN A 212 -5.60 7.74 -17.62
N ALA A 213 -5.88 6.72 -16.82
CA ALA A 213 -5.04 5.52 -16.78
C ALA A 213 -5.47 4.60 -17.94
N GLN A 214 -4.79 4.72 -19.09
CA GLN A 214 -4.81 3.68 -20.12
C GLN A 214 -4.21 2.40 -19.53
N GLY A 215 -5.08 1.47 -19.09
CA GLY A 215 -4.69 0.22 -18.46
C GLY A 215 -5.74 -0.87 -18.65
N GLN A 216 -5.79 -1.40 -19.86
CA GLN A 216 -6.18 -2.74 -20.30
C GLN A 216 -6.87 -3.69 -19.27
N TYR A 217 -8.15 -3.46 -18.96
CA TYR A 217 -9.05 -4.51 -18.46
C TYR A 217 -10.44 -4.34 -19.07
N PRO A 218 -11.09 -5.42 -19.57
CA PRO A 218 -12.45 -5.32 -20.11
C PRO A 218 -13.46 -5.08 -18.97
N PRO A 219 -14.47 -4.21 -19.17
CA PRO A 219 -15.48 -3.96 -18.15
C PRO A 219 -16.34 -5.21 -17.94
N GLN A 220 -16.35 -5.74 -16.71
CA GLN A 220 -17.31 -6.76 -16.29
C GLN A 220 -18.70 -6.11 -16.16
N GLN A 221 -19.66 -6.64 -16.92
CA GLN A 221 -21.07 -6.26 -16.83
C GLN A 221 -21.66 -6.72 -15.49
N GLY A 222 -22.26 -5.78 -14.76
CA GLY A 222 -22.95 -6.02 -13.51
C GLY A 222 -24.15 -6.96 -13.67
N TYR A 223 -24.25 -7.89 -12.73
CA TYR A 223 -25.43 -8.72 -12.50
C TYR A 223 -26.60 -7.84 -12.03
N GLY A 224 -27.75 -7.93 -12.72
CA GLY A 224 -29.03 -7.44 -12.21
C GLY A 224 -29.79 -6.53 -13.18
N GLY A 225 -30.47 -7.12 -14.16
CA GLY A 225 -31.46 -6.43 -14.98
C GLY A 225 -32.42 -7.44 -15.61
N ALA A 226 -33.68 -7.41 -15.18
CA ALA A 226 -34.73 -8.29 -15.70
C ALA A 226 -35.03 -8.00 -17.18
N PRO A 227 -35.27 -9.02 -18.04
CA PRO A 227 -35.59 -8.80 -19.44
C PRO A 227 -37.08 -8.44 -19.62
N PRO A 228 -37.43 -7.41 -20.42
CA PRO A 228 -38.81 -7.22 -20.85
C PRO A 228 -39.21 -8.26 -21.90
N GLN A 229 -40.37 -8.88 -21.69
CA GLN A 229 -41.06 -9.73 -22.66
C GLN A 229 -41.42 -8.95 -23.92
N GLN A 230 -41.17 -9.53 -25.10
CA GLN A 230 -41.80 -9.09 -26.34
C GLN A 230 -42.35 -10.29 -27.12
N TYR A 231 -43.59 -10.13 -27.55
CA TYR A 231 -44.49 -11.11 -28.16
C TYR A 231 -44.01 -11.60 -29.54
N GLY A 232 -44.49 -12.79 -29.92
CA GLY A 232 -43.95 -13.60 -31.01
C GLY A 232 -44.23 -13.16 -32.45
N GLN A 233 -43.53 -13.80 -33.40
CA GLN A 233 -44.09 -14.60 -34.50
C GLN A 233 -42.96 -15.33 -35.28
N GLN A 234 -43.25 -16.55 -35.74
CA GLN A 234 -42.45 -17.45 -36.60
C GLN A 234 -43.20 -17.64 -37.94
N PRO A 235 -42.71 -18.38 -38.96
CA PRO A 235 -41.35 -18.54 -39.50
C PRO A 235 -41.31 -18.43 -41.06
N GLY A 236 -40.12 -18.34 -41.66
CA GLY A 236 -39.97 -18.47 -43.12
C GLY A 236 -38.53 -18.71 -43.61
N TYR A 237 -38.30 -19.83 -44.27
CA TYR A 237 -37.16 -20.22 -45.15
C TYR A 237 -37.73 -20.48 -46.56
N PRO A 238 -36.97 -20.69 -47.67
CA PRO A 238 -35.52 -20.61 -47.99
C PRO A 238 -35.29 -19.82 -49.34
N PRO A 239 -34.29 -20.03 -50.26
CA PRO A 239 -33.05 -20.84 -50.30
C PRO A 239 -31.76 -20.16 -50.89
N GLN A 240 -30.71 -21.00 -51.00
CA GLN A 240 -29.29 -20.89 -51.42
C GLN A 240 -28.91 -20.10 -52.69
N GLY A 241 -27.66 -19.59 -52.73
CA GLY A 241 -26.92 -19.31 -53.98
C GLY A 241 -25.48 -18.77 -53.84
N GLN A 242 -24.50 -19.62 -54.20
CA GLN A 242 -23.27 -19.37 -55.01
C GLN A 242 -22.09 -18.46 -54.55
N GLN A 243 -21.02 -19.14 -54.10
CA GLN A 243 -19.65 -19.22 -54.66
C GLN A 243 -19.02 -18.09 -55.53
N GLN A 244 -17.89 -17.49 -55.06
CA GLN A 244 -16.70 -16.97 -55.80
C GLN A 244 -15.74 -16.34 -54.75
N GLY A 245 -14.39 -16.37 -54.75
CA GLY A 245 -13.35 -16.86 -55.65
C GLY A 245 -12.14 -15.87 -55.71
N TYR A 246 -11.07 -16.10 -54.92
CA TYR A 246 -9.65 -15.62 -55.01
C TYR A 246 -9.28 -14.11 -54.90
N PRO A 247 -7.98 -13.71 -54.74
CA PRO A 247 -6.76 -14.30 -54.12
C PRO A 247 -6.03 -13.36 -53.10
N PRO A 248 -4.91 -13.79 -52.45
CA PRO A 248 -4.20 -13.03 -51.41
C PRO A 248 -2.98 -12.20 -51.91
N GLN A 249 -2.71 -11.06 -51.27
CA GLN A 249 -1.43 -10.34 -51.25
C GLN A 249 -0.90 -10.43 -49.80
N GLY A 250 0.34 -10.76 -49.47
CA GLY A 250 1.63 -10.54 -50.12
C GLY A 250 2.54 -9.84 -49.09
N GLN A 251 3.38 -10.60 -48.38
CA GLN A 251 4.38 -10.08 -47.41
C GLN A 251 5.39 -9.15 -48.08
N PRO A 252 6.00 -8.23 -47.31
CA PRO A 252 7.45 -8.08 -47.41
C PRO A 252 8.19 -8.28 -46.08
N GLN A 253 9.16 -9.19 -46.14
CA GLN A 253 10.24 -9.43 -45.21
C GLN A 253 11.41 -8.48 -45.55
N TYR A 254 11.86 -7.67 -44.59
CA TYR A 254 13.15 -6.97 -44.58
C TYR A 254 13.73 -7.23 -43.18
N GLY A 255 14.92 -7.79 -42.95
CA GLY A 255 16.15 -7.67 -43.71
C GLY A 255 17.19 -7.07 -42.76
N ALA A 256 17.80 -7.93 -41.93
CA ALA A 256 18.83 -7.53 -40.95
C ALA A 256 20.15 -7.17 -41.65
N PRO A 257 20.88 -6.13 -41.20
CA PRO A 257 22.28 -5.94 -41.57
C PRO A 257 23.28 -6.62 -40.59
N PRO A 258 24.43 -7.11 -41.10
CA PRO A 258 25.43 -7.91 -40.39
C PRO A 258 26.43 -7.10 -39.52
N PRO A 259 27.25 -7.77 -38.67
CA PRO A 259 28.01 -7.13 -37.60
C PRO A 259 29.34 -6.52 -38.05
N GLN A 260 29.71 -5.38 -37.48
CA GLN A 260 31.05 -4.80 -37.59
C GLN A 260 31.86 -5.07 -36.32
N GLN A 261 32.98 -5.76 -36.53
CA GLN A 261 34.06 -6.02 -35.59
C GLN A 261 35.22 -5.07 -35.92
N TYR A 262 36.04 -4.76 -34.90
CA TYR A 262 37.39 -4.15 -34.89
C TYR A 262 37.52 -2.82 -34.15
N GLY A 263 38.39 -2.83 -33.12
CA GLY A 263 38.95 -1.63 -32.50
C GLY A 263 39.48 -1.86 -31.09
N GLN A 264 40.60 -2.57 -30.94
CA GLN A 264 41.40 -2.52 -29.70
C GLN A 264 41.98 -1.11 -29.49
N GLN A 265 41.88 -0.57 -28.27
CA GLN A 265 42.81 0.43 -27.71
C GLN A 265 42.70 0.41 -26.18
N GLN A 266 43.64 -0.25 -25.50
CA GLN A 266 44.81 0.35 -24.82
C GLN A 266 44.45 1.12 -23.54
N ARG A 267 44.74 0.47 -22.40
CA ARG A 267 44.75 1.02 -21.04
C ARG A 267 45.92 1.99 -20.84
N PRO A 268 45.74 3.08 -20.08
CA PRO A 268 46.82 3.74 -19.37
C PRO A 268 46.96 3.25 -17.91
N PRO A 269 48.15 3.40 -17.30
CA PRO A 269 48.53 2.71 -16.06
C PRO A 269 48.06 3.42 -14.78
N GLN A 270 47.64 2.63 -13.78
CA GLN A 270 47.49 3.09 -12.39
C GLN A 270 48.84 2.99 -11.66
N GLN A 271 49.32 4.13 -11.17
CA GLN A 271 50.40 4.21 -10.19
C GLN A 271 49.84 4.19 -8.76
N GLY A 272 50.37 3.26 -7.96
CA GLY A 272 51.01 3.55 -6.68
C GLY A 272 50.14 3.90 -5.46
N GLY A 273 50.32 3.12 -4.39
CA GLY A 273 50.25 3.66 -3.02
C GLY A 273 49.64 2.73 -1.96
N TYR A 274 50.45 1.81 -1.41
CA TYR A 274 50.25 1.27 -0.06
C TYR A 274 51.22 2.00 0.89
N PRO A 275 50.74 2.51 2.04
CA PRO A 275 51.57 2.67 3.22
C PRO A 275 51.21 1.62 4.31
N PRO A 276 52.20 1.04 5.02
CA PRO A 276 51.96 0.13 6.13
C PRO A 276 51.80 0.84 7.49
N GLN A 277 50.93 0.23 8.32
CA GLN A 277 50.87 0.19 9.79
C GLN A 277 51.55 1.29 10.62
N GLN A 278 50.72 2.04 11.36
CA GLN A 278 51.08 2.56 12.68
C GLN A 278 50.23 1.87 13.74
N GLY A 279 50.91 1.39 14.79
CA GLY A 279 50.28 0.78 15.96
C GLY A 279 49.91 1.78 17.05
N GLY A 280 49.27 1.21 18.08
CA GLY A 280 49.41 1.67 19.46
C GLY A 280 48.32 2.59 20.00
N TYR A 281 47.24 2.02 20.55
CA TYR A 281 46.47 2.55 21.69
C TYR A 281 45.87 1.31 22.39
N GLY A 282 46.19 0.96 23.64
CA GLY A 282 46.22 1.82 24.82
C GLY A 282 44.91 1.59 25.58
N ALA A 283 44.82 0.49 26.33
CA ALA A 283 43.69 0.19 27.20
C ALA A 283 43.68 1.13 28.42
N PRO A 284 42.54 1.74 28.80
CA PRO A 284 42.43 2.40 30.10
C PRO A 284 42.05 1.41 31.20
N ALA A 285 42.84 1.44 32.28
CA ALA A 285 42.59 0.75 33.55
C ALA A 285 41.39 1.38 34.30
N PRO A 286 40.69 0.61 35.16
CA PRO A 286 39.54 1.09 35.91
C PRO A 286 39.95 1.87 37.18
N PRO A 287 39.21 2.91 37.61
CA PRO A 287 39.34 3.42 38.95
C PRO A 287 38.59 2.55 39.97
N ARG A 288 39.33 2.20 41.03
CA ARG A 288 38.81 1.73 42.30
C ARG A 288 38.30 2.90 43.14
N TYR A 289 37.15 2.69 43.76
CA TYR A 289 36.65 3.06 45.10
C TYR A 289 35.18 3.48 45.03
#